data_AF-A0AAV9CL81-F1
#
_entry.id   AF-A0AAV9CL81-F1
#
_cell.length_a   1.000
_cell.length_b   1.000
_cell.length_c   1.000
_cell.angle_alpha   90.00
_cell.angle_beta   90.00
_cell.angle_gamma   90.00
#
_symmetry.space_group_name_H-M   'P 1'
#
loop_
_entity.id
_entity.type
_entity.pdbx_description
1 polymer ?
#
loop_
_entity_poly.entity_id
_entity_poly.type
_entity_poly.pdbx_seq_one_letter_code
_entity_poly.pdbx_strand_id
1 'polypeptide(L)'
;MAGIVRATSLIVTPITPHRAVIVLPLVFPHRSFRVSGARIRCSAAGNKSPPPEFSSTAKIRSEVLSPFRSVRMFFYLAFIASGSLGGLIAITRLISALSNPVRAADVPEILKGIGIDFGAVSIFAFLYSRDRSAKNAQLARLTREETLSNLKLSVDEKRIIPVSAFRGIARLVILAGPASFISESYERSVPFTDGLLERGVLVVPFAMDGNSPNLESKETEEDNTDVGKKKRLWQLSPVYTSEWAEWIDEQKQMANISKDSPVYLSLRMDGRVRGSGVGYPPWNAFIKQLPPVKGIWSGLLDGMDGRV
;
A
#
# COMPACT_ATOMS: atom_id res chain seq x y z
N MET A 1 -66.89 -23.71 22.64
CA MET A 1 -67.45 -24.79 23.51
C MET A 1 -67.10 -26.15 22.90
N ALA A 2 -67.20 -27.22 23.69
CA ALA A 2 -66.84 -28.63 23.40
C ALA A 2 -67.04 -29.12 21.95
N GLY A 3 -66.28 -30.09 21.41
CA GLY A 3 -65.35 -31.05 22.03
C GLY A 3 -65.90 -32.49 22.03
N ILE A 4 -65.00 -33.49 22.11
CA ILE A 4 -65.26 -34.92 22.43
C ILE A 4 -65.91 -35.76 21.29
N VAL A 5 -65.62 -37.06 21.02
CA VAL A 5 -64.44 -37.97 21.12
C VAL A 5 -64.92 -39.42 20.73
N ARG A 6 -63.99 -40.38 20.47
CA ARG A 6 -64.22 -41.87 20.37
C ARG A 6 -64.99 -42.36 19.12
N ALA A 7 -64.94 -43.64 18.71
CA ALA A 7 -64.15 -44.84 19.10
C ALA A 7 -64.03 -45.77 17.85
N THR A 8 -62.88 -46.35 17.51
CA THR A 8 -62.31 -47.64 17.98
C THR A 8 -63.03 -48.92 17.49
N SER A 9 -62.42 -49.58 16.47
CA SER A 9 -62.17 -51.05 16.35
C SER A 9 -63.39 -52.00 16.15
N LEU A 10 -63.33 -53.09 15.36
CA LEU A 10 -62.69 -54.41 15.61
C LEU A 10 -62.70 -55.25 14.29
N ILE A 11 -61.63 -55.94 13.85
CA ILE A 11 -61.16 -57.33 14.18
C ILE A 11 -61.75 -58.49 13.29
N VAL A 12 -60.85 -59.18 12.52
CA VAL A 12 -60.65 -60.66 12.38
C VAL A 12 -61.70 -61.56 11.63
N THR A 13 -61.37 -62.54 10.74
CA THR A 13 -60.08 -62.93 10.07
C THR A 13 -60.15 -63.60 8.64
N PRO A 14 -60.36 -64.93 8.40
CA PRO A 14 -59.37 -65.69 7.59
C PRO A 14 -59.83 -66.66 6.46
N ILE A 15 -58.82 -67.36 5.89
CA ILE A 15 -58.78 -68.59 5.03
C ILE A 15 -59.39 -68.45 3.61
N THR A 16 -58.87 -69.04 2.50
CA THR A 16 -58.11 -70.30 2.23
C THR A 16 -57.10 -70.15 1.02
N PRO A 17 -56.29 -71.17 0.60
CA PRO A 17 -54.88 -70.90 0.21
C PRO A 17 -54.41 -71.46 -1.16
N HIS A 18 -53.07 -71.46 -1.34
CA HIS A 18 -52.24 -72.15 -2.36
C HIS A 18 -52.02 -71.51 -3.75
N ARG A 19 -50.87 -70.83 -3.89
CA ARG A 19 -49.68 -71.43 -4.52
C ARG A 19 -48.42 -70.62 -4.19
N ALA A 20 -47.37 -71.30 -3.69
CA ALA A 20 -46.09 -70.68 -3.39
C ALA A 20 -45.12 -70.82 -4.58
N VAL A 21 -44.42 -69.75 -4.91
CA VAL A 21 -43.22 -69.75 -5.77
C VAL A 21 -42.13 -69.03 -5.00
N ILE A 22 -41.02 -69.71 -4.72
CA ILE A 22 -39.85 -69.14 -4.06
C ILE A 22 -38.73 -69.05 -5.10
N VAL A 23 -38.27 -67.83 -5.38
CA VAL A 23 -36.94 -67.58 -5.97
C VAL A 23 -36.34 -66.36 -5.26
N LEU A 24 -35.06 -66.44 -4.89
CA LEU A 24 -34.41 -65.52 -3.94
C LEU A 24 -34.14 -64.12 -4.54
N PRO A 25 -34.09 -63.06 -3.70
CA PRO A 25 -33.61 -61.76 -4.11
C PRO A 25 -32.08 -61.75 -4.31
N LEU A 26 -31.63 -61.39 -5.51
CA LEU A 26 -30.23 -61.07 -5.80
C LEU A 26 -29.85 -59.71 -5.18
N VAL A 27 -29.24 -59.74 -3.99
CA VAL A 27 -28.67 -58.55 -3.36
C VAL A 27 -27.31 -58.24 -4.00
N PHE A 28 -27.26 -57.22 -4.85
CA PHE A 28 -26.01 -56.71 -5.40
C PHE A 28 -25.21 -55.96 -4.31
N PRO A 29 -23.94 -56.33 -4.03
CA PRO A 29 -23.13 -55.60 -3.07
C PRO A 29 -22.71 -54.23 -3.62
N HIS A 30 -23.16 -53.17 -2.96
CA HIS A 30 -22.81 -51.79 -3.31
C HIS A 30 -21.31 -51.56 -3.08
N ARG A 31 -20.53 -51.59 -4.17
CA ARG A 31 -19.06 -51.46 -4.13
C ARG A 31 -18.68 -50.01 -3.81
N SER A 32 -18.44 -49.70 -2.53
CA SER A 32 -18.00 -48.37 -2.12
C SER A 32 -16.63 -48.02 -2.73
N PHE A 33 -16.60 -46.96 -3.55
CA PHE A 33 -15.35 -46.44 -4.10
C PHE A 33 -14.60 -45.68 -3.00
N ARG A 34 -13.60 -46.33 -2.42
CA ARG A 34 -12.72 -45.72 -1.42
C ARG A 34 -11.76 -44.75 -2.11
N VAL A 35 -12.18 -43.49 -2.25
CA VAL A 35 -11.31 -42.42 -2.76
C VAL A 35 -10.12 -42.27 -1.82
N SER A 36 -8.95 -42.73 -2.26
CA SER A 36 -7.70 -42.58 -1.50
C SER A 36 -7.27 -41.12 -1.58
N GLY A 37 -7.70 -40.34 -0.59
CA GLY A 37 -7.32 -38.94 -0.45
C GLY A 37 -5.82 -38.83 -0.19
N ALA A 38 -5.03 -38.65 -1.24
CA ALA A 38 -3.63 -38.31 -1.13
C ALA A 38 -3.51 -36.99 -0.34
N ARG A 39 -3.09 -37.08 0.92
CA ARG A 39 -2.74 -35.90 1.72
C ARG A 39 -1.48 -35.29 1.13
N ILE A 40 -1.66 -34.38 0.16
CA ILE A 40 -0.59 -33.47 -0.28
C ILE A 40 -0.22 -32.64 0.94
N ARG A 41 0.85 -33.05 1.63
CA ARG A 41 1.40 -32.32 2.77
C ARG A 41 2.23 -31.17 2.21
N CYS A 42 1.55 -30.08 1.85
CA CYS A 42 2.19 -28.83 1.46
C CYS A 42 3.07 -28.34 2.62
N SER A 43 4.37 -28.61 2.57
CA SER A 43 5.33 -28.00 3.48
C SER A 43 5.55 -26.57 3.04
N ALA A 44 4.98 -25.61 3.76
CA ALA A 44 5.32 -24.20 3.58
C ALA A 44 6.77 -24.00 4.03
N ALA A 45 7.70 -24.07 3.07
CA ALA A 45 9.08 -23.65 3.31
C ALA A 45 9.03 -22.19 3.77
N GLY A 46 9.54 -21.92 4.97
CA GLY A 46 9.32 -20.65 5.66
C GLY A 46 9.66 -19.45 4.79
N ASN A 47 8.74 -18.49 4.72
CA ASN A 47 8.87 -17.27 3.93
C ASN A 47 10.15 -16.51 4.28
N LYS A 48 11.22 -16.73 3.51
CA LYS A 48 12.13 -15.65 3.18
C LYS A 48 11.37 -14.77 2.20
N SER A 49 10.78 -13.69 2.72
CA SER A 49 10.08 -12.71 1.90
C SER A 49 10.96 -12.34 0.70
N PRO A 50 10.43 -12.31 -0.54
CA PRO A 50 11.18 -11.77 -1.66
C PRO A 50 11.62 -10.34 -1.32
N PRO A 51 12.73 -9.83 -1.91
CA PRO A 51 13.07 -8.42 -1.78
C PRO A 51 11.86 -7.58 -2.17
N PRO A 52 11.58 -6.45 -1.48
CA PRO A 52 10.28 -5.76 -1.59
C PRO A 52 9.92 -5.51 -3.05
N GLU A 53 8.85 -6.18 -3.50
CA GLU A 53 8.40 -6.11 -4.88
C GLU A 53 7.75 -4.75 -5.12
N PHE A 54 8.56 -3.81 -5.60
CA PHE A 54 8.08 -2.50 -5.99
C PHE A 54 7.07 -2.62 -7.13
N SER A 55 5.88 -2.04 -6.95
CA SER A 55 4.85 -1.97 -8.00
C SER A 55 5.42 -1.53 -9.34
N SER A 56 4.94 -2.15 -10.43
CA SER A 56 5.27 -1.79 -11.80
C SER A 56 5.00 -0.32 -12.09
N THR A 57 3.91 0.24 -11.55
CA THR A 57 3.54 1.66 -11.66
C THR A 57 4.57 2.57 -11.01
N ALA A 58 5.05 2.22 -9.81
CA ALA A 58 6.09 2.96 -9.10
C ALA A 58 7.43 2.92 -9.85
N LYS A 59 7.76 1.77 -10.46
CA LYS A 59 8.94 1.64 -11.34
C LYS A 59 8.85 2.57 -12.55
N ILE A 60 7.74 2.53 -13.30
CA ILE A 60 7.51 3.39 -14.48
C ILE A 60 7.59 4.87 -14.08
N ARG A 61 6.89 5.29 -13.02
CA ARG A 61 6.93 6.67 -12.51
C ARG A 61 8.36 7.08 -12.09
N SER A 62 9.16 6.17 -11.54
CA SER A 62 10.57 6.44 -11.19
C SER A 62 11.47 6.65 -12.41
N GLU A 63 11.18 5.97 -13.53
CA GLU A 63 11.94 6.11 -14.79
C GLU A 63 11.58 7.42 -15.51
N VAL A 64 10.31 7.84 -15.47
CA VAL A 64 9.88 9.18 -15.93
C VAL A 64 10.56 10.30 -15.13
N LEU A 65 10.67 10.16 -13.80
CA LEU A 65 11.34 11.15 -12.93
C LEU A 65 12.88 11.13 -13.04
N SER A 66 13.47 10.06 -13.59
CA SER A 66 14.92 9.91 -13.70
C SER A 66 15.29 9.24 -15.03
N PRO A 67 15.13 9.95 -16.17
CA PRO A 67 15.30 9.37 -17.49
C PRO A 67 16.69 8.75 -17.65
N PHE A 68 16.73 7.60 -18.33
CA PHE A 68 17.93 6.80 -18.60
C PHE A 68 18.70 6.29 -17.36
N ARG A 69 18.19 6.43 -16.12
CA ARG A 69 18.88 5.87 -14.93
C ARG A 69 19.20 4.39 -15.07
N SER A 70 18.26 3.59 -15.60
CA SER A 70 18.46 2.16 -15.82
C SER A 70 19.62 1.86 -16.79
N VAL A 71 19.78 2.68 -17.85
CA VAL A 71 20.89 2.61 -18.82
C VAL A 71 22.22 3.00 -18.16
N ARG A 72 22.24 4.11 -17.39
CA ARG A 72 23.43 4.57 -16.66
C ARG A 72 23.93 3.54 -15.65
N MET A 73 23.02 2.93 -14.90
CA MET A 73 23.33 1.88 -13.92
C MET A 73 23.86 0.60 -14.58
N PHE A 74 23.38 0.26 -15.78
CA PHE A 74 23.95 -0.82 -16.59
C PHE A 74 25.40 -0.53 -16.98
N PHE A 75 25.71 0.67 -17.48
CA PHE A 75 27.09 1.04 -17.82
C PHE A 75 28.03 1.03 -16.62
N TYR A 76 27.59 1.50 -15.44
CA TYR A 76 28.42 1.41 -14.24
C TYR A 76 28.77 -0.05 -13.89
N LEU A 77 27.80 -0.97 -13.93
CA LEU A 77 28.06 -2.40 -13.70
C LEU A 77 28.94 -3.02 -14.79
N ALA A 78 28.74 -2.64 -16.06
CA ALA A 78 29.55 -3.12 -17.17
C ALA A 78 31.02 -2.68 -17.03
N PHE A 79 31.28 -1.42 -16.65
CA PHE A 79 32.65 -0.94 -16.43
C PHE A 79 33.29 -1.51 -15.16
N ILE A 80 32.52 -1.72 -14.08
CA ILE A 80 33.00 -2.47 -12.89
C ILE A 80 33.43 -3.88 -13.31
N ALA A 81 32.60 -4.60 -14.07
CA ALA A 81 32.90 -5.95 -14.54
C ALA A 81 34.12 -5.96 -15.47
N SER A 82 34.20 -5.01 -16.42
CA SER A 82 35.32 -4.88 -17.37
C SER A 82 36.64 -4.59 -16.66
N GLY A 83 36.68 -3.62 -15.74
CA GLY A 83 37.88 -3.28 -14.99
C GLY A 83 38.27 -4.36 -13.98
N SER A 84 37.30 -5.09 -13.41
CA SER A 84 37.59 -6.25 -12.57
C SER A 84 38.22 -7.40 -13.36
N LEU A 85 37.73 -7.64 -14.58
CA LEU A 85 38.28 -8.66 -15.48
C LEU A 85 39.68 -8.25 -16.01
N GLY A 86 39.85 -6.99 -16.42
CA GLY A 86 41.15 -6.42 -16.80
C GLY A 86 42.16 -6.55 -15.66
N GLY A 87 41.78 -6.13 -14.45
CA GLY A 87 42.60 -6.22 -13.26
C GLY A 87 43.00 -7.65 -12.91
N LEU A 88 42.10 -8.64 -13.04
CA LEU A 88 42.42 -10.06 -12.81
C LEU A 88 43.43 -10.59 -13.84
N ILE A 89 43.30 -10.21 -15.11
CA ILE A 89 44.27 -10.56 -16.16
C ILE A 89 45.62 -9.87 -15.89
N ALA A 90 45.62 -8.60 -15.49
CA ALA A 90 46.83 -7.85 -15.19
C ALA A 90 47.55 -8.38 -13.93
N ILE A 91 46.82 -8.78 -12.88
CA ILE A 91 47.37 -9.41 -11.66
C ILE A 91 48.01 -10.77 -11.98
N THR A 92 47.36 -11.62 -12.78
CA THR A 92 47.94 -12.91 -13.17
C THR A 92 49.20 -12.73 -14.05
N ARG A 93 49.22 -11.72 -14.94
CA ARG A 93 50.42 -11.32 -15.68
C ARG A 93 51.52 -10.78 -14.77
N LEU A 94 51.18 -9.98 -13.75
CA LEU A 94 52.14 -9.43 -12.78
C LEU A 94 52.83 -10.55 -12.00
N ILE A 95 52.07 -11.53 -11.49
CA ILE A 95 52.64 -12.72 -10.82
C ILE A 95 53.60 -13.45 -11.76
N SER A 96 53.21 -13.67 -13.02
CA SER A 96 54.08 -14.31 -14.02
C SER A 96 55.36 -13.51 -14.30
N ALA A 97 55.29 -12.18 -14.36
CA ALA A 97 56.44 -11.32 -14.58
C ALA A 97 57.40 -11.31 -13.38
N LEU A 98 56.88 -11.27 -12.16
CA LEU A 98 57.68 -11.30 -10.92
C LEU A 98 58.42 -12.64 -10.73
N SER A 99 57.85 -13.76 -11.19
CA SER A 99 58.51 -15.08 -11.12
C SER A 99 59.53 -15.33 -12.24
N ASN A 100 59.68 -14.44 -13.23
CA ASN A 100 60.53 -14.67 -14.40
C ASN A 100 61.47 -13.47 -14.66
N PRO A 101 62.78 -13.56 -14.41
CA PRO A 101 63.70 -12.41 -14.50
C PRO A 101 63.77 -11.80 -15.91
N VAL A 102 63.51 -12.59 -16.96
CA VAL A 102 63.44 -12.13 -18.36
C VAL A 102 62.28 -11.15 -18.61
N ARG A 103 61.22 -11.18 -17.80
CA ARG A 103 60.00 -10.34 -17.92
C ARG A 103 59.96 -9.17 -16.92
N ALA A 104 61.03 -8.94 -16.18
CA ALA A 104 61.08 -7.90 -15.15
C ALA A 104 60.87 -6.47 -15.72
N ALA A 105 61.22 -6.24 -16.99
CA ALA A 105 61.03 -4.97 -17.68
C ALA A 105 59.53 -4.61 -17.90
N ASP A 106 58.64 -5.60 -17.97
CA ASP A 106 57.20 -5.40 -18.25
C ASP A 106 56.44 -4.92 -16.99
N VAL A 107 57.02 -5.09 -15.80
CA VAL A 107 56.36 -4.87 -14.50
C VAL A 107 55.78 -3.46 -14.34
N PRO A 108 56.46 -2.35 -14.70
CA PRO A 108 55.90 -1.00 -14.57
C PRO A 108 54.69 -0.76 -15.47
N GLU A 109 54.65 -1.34 -16.66
CA GLU A 109 53.51 -1.23 -17.58
C GLU A 109 52.31 -2.01 -17.07
N ILE A 110 52.51 -3.25 -16.61
CA ILE A 110 51.47 -4.07 -15.99
C ILE A 110 50.90 -3.38 -14.75
N LEU A 111 51.76 -2.80 -13.89
CA LEU A 111 51.34 -2.08 -12.69
C LEU A 111 50.52 -0.82 -13.03
N LYS A 112 50.89 -0.10 -14.11
CA LYS A 112 50.11 1.03 -14.61
C LYS A 112 48.72 0.61 -15.09
N GLY A 113 48.61 -0.55 -15.75
CA GLY A 113 47.34 -1.18 -16.11
C GLY A 113 46.46 -1.48 -14.89
N ILE A 114 47.02 -2.15 -13.87
CA ILE A 114 46.32 -2.44 -12.60
C ILE A 114 45.82 -1.15 -11.94
N GLY A 115 46.63 -0.07 -11.94
CA GLY A 115 46.22 1.22 -11.41
C GLY A 115 45.03 1.85 -12.13
N ILE A 116 44.98 1.72 -13.46
CA ILE A 116 43.85 2.20 -14.28
C ILE A 116 42.59 1.37 -13.99
N ASP A 117 42.68 0.04 -14.02
CA ASP A 117 41.55 -0.86 -13.73
C ASP A 117 40.98 -0.65 -12.33
N PHE A 118 41.86 -0.55 -11.31
CA PHE A 118 41.47 -0.28 -9.94
C PHE A 118 40.80 1.11 -9.79
N GLY A 119 41.33 2.13 -10.46
CA GLY A 119 40.75 3.48 -10.49
C GLY A 119 39.35 3.48 -11.12
N ALA A 120 39.19 2.81 -12.26
CA ALA A 120 37.91 2.68 -12.96
C ALA A 120 36.87 1.95 -12.09
N VAL A 121 37.22 0.78 -11.55
CA VAL A 121 36.34 0.01 -10.66
C VAL A 121 35.93 0.84 -9.45
N SER A 122 36.86 1.55 -8.80
CA SER A 122 36.59 2.38 -7.63
C SER A 122 35.60 3.52 -7.95
N ILE A 123 35.81 4.25 -9.04
CA ILE A 123 34.93 5.36 -9.46
C ILE A 123 33.53 4.85 -9.81
N PHE A 124 33.43 3.80 -10.63
CA PHE A 124 32.13 3.28 -11.04
C PHE A 124 31.38 2.58 -9.90
N ALA A 125 32.07 1.90 -8.97
CA ALA A 125 31.45 1.34 -7.77
C ALA A 125 30.87 2.44 -6.86
N PHE A 126 31.59 3.55 -6.67
CA PHE A 126 31.09 4.71 -5.93
C PHE A 126 29.85 5.33 -6.59
N LEU A 127 29.90 5.58 -7.91
CA LEU A 127 28.77 6.13 -8.67
C LEU A 127 27.55 5.20 -8.64
N TYR A 128 27.76 3.88 -8.80
CA TYR A 128 26.71 2.86 -8.68
C TYR A 128 26.07 2.85 -7.30
N SER A 129 26.87 2.87 -6.23
CA SER A 129 26.38 2.90 -4.85
C SER A 129 25.49 4.13 -4.59
N ARG A 130 25.96 5.32 -4.99
CA ARG A 130 25.24 6.59 -4.85
C ARG A 130 23.89 6.58 -5.61
N ASP A 131 23.89 6.17 -6.87
CA ASP A 131 22.66 6.18 -7.69
C ASP A 131 21.72 5.02 -7.32
N ARG A 132 22.24 3.89 -6.81
CA ARG A 132 21.43 2.82 -6.21
C ARG A 132 20.70 3.30 -4.96
N SER A 133 21.40 3.99 -4.06
CA SER A 133 20.80 4.59 -2.87
C SER A 133 19.70 5.59 -3.24
N ALA A 134 19.98 6.50 -4.19
CA ALA A 134 19.00 7.44 -4.71
C ALA A 134 17.78 6.75 -5.37
N LYS A 135 18.00 5.67 -6.13
CA LYS A 135 16.93 4.85 -6.73
C LYS A 135 16.06 4.19 -5.67
N ASN A 136 16.67 3.53 -4.68
CA ASN A 136 15.95 2.85 -3.59
C ASN A 136 15.11 3.86 -2.78
N ALA A 137 15.68 5.02 -2.44
CA ALA A 137 14.98 6.06 -1.69
C ALA A 137 13.81 6.69 -2.48
N GLN A 138 13.93 6.83 -3.80
CA GLN A 138 12.84 7.29 -4.66
C GLN A 138 11.74 6.24 -4.80
N LEU A 139 12.09 4.97 -5.06
CA LEU A 139 11.11 3.89 -5.15
C LEU A 139 10.34 3.71 -3.83
N ALA A 140 11.02 3.74 -2.69
CA ALA A 140 10.36 3.66 -1.38
C ALA A 140 9.33 4.79 -1.16
N ARG A 141 9.61 6.01 -1.62
CA ARG A 141 8.64 7.13 -1.56
C ARG A 141 7.45 6.90 -2.50
N LEU A 142 7.72 6.51 -3.75
CA LEU A 142 6.66 6.28 -4.74
C LEU A 142 5.75 5.11 -4.37
N THR A 143 6.29 4.06 -3.75
CA THR A 143 5.48 2.93 -3.25
C THR A 143 4.56 3.37 -2.12
N ARG A 144 5.00 4.23 -1.18
CA ARG A 144 4.13 4.81 -0.13
C ARG A 144 3.03 5.70 -0.70
N GLU A 145 3.38 6.55 -1.69
CA GLU A 145 2.39 7.37 -2.41
C GLU A 145 1.38 6.49 -3.18
N GLU A 146 1.81 5.34 -3.71
CA GLU A 146 0.95 4.41 -4.45
C GLU A 146 0.03 3.61 -3.53
N THR A 147 0.54 3.03 -2.42
CA THR A 147 -0.27 2.28 -1.44
C THR A 147 -1.35 3.17 -0.84
N LEU A 148 -0.98 4.38 -0.40
CA LEU A 148 -1.94 5.40 0.03
C LEU A 148 -3.03 5.65 -1.00
N SER A 149 -2.66 5.77 -2.28
CA SER A 149 -3.60 6.09 -3.35
C SER A 149 -4.56 4.96 -3.72
N ASN A 150 -4.29 3.73 -3.25
CA ASN A 150 -5.16 2.57 -3.44
C ASN A 150 -6.17 2.38 -2.29
N LEU A 151 -5.88 2.92 -1.10
CA LEU A 151 -6.78 2.89 0.06
C LEU A 151 -8.17 3.45 -0.28
N LYS A 152 -9.21 2.92 0.36
CA LYS A 152 -10.61 3.20 0.03
C LYS A 152 -11.23 4.22 0.98
N LEU A 153 -12.03 5.11 0.41
CA LEU A 153 -12.83 6.12 1.10
C LEU A 153 -14.29 6.01 0.65
N SER A 154 -15.22 6.25 1.56
CA SER A 154 -16.64 6.44 1.28
C SER A 154 -16.92 7.94 1.22
N VAL A 155 -17.51 8.39 0.10
CA VAL A 155 -18.06 9.75 -0.01
C VAL A 155 -19.49 9.77 0.55
N ASP A 156 -20.27 8.78 0.12
CA ASP A 156 -21.62 8.48 0.59
C ASP A 156 -21.67 6.99 0.97
N GLU A 157 -22.72 6.56 1.68
CA GLU A 157 -22.97 5.14 2.03
C GLU A 157 -22.88 4.16 0.85
N LYS A 158 -23.15 4.64 -0.37
CA LYS A 158 -23.23 3.85 -1.60
C LYS A 158 -22.04 4.04 -2.54
N ARG A 159 -21.06 4.89 -2.20
CA ARG A 159 -19.98 5.31 -3.10
C ARG A 159 -18.61 5.18 -2.44
N ILE A 160 -18.01 4.01 -2.63
CA ILE A 160 -16.63 3.70 -2.24
C ILE A 160 -15.71 3.98 -3.43
N ILE A 161 -14.75 4.89 -3.25
CA ILE A 161 -13.75 5.25 -4.26
C ILE A 161 -12.34 5.26 -3.64
N PRO A 162 -11.28 4.97 -4.41
CA PRO A 162 -9.91 5.04 -3.89
C PRO A 162 -9.47 6.49 -3.66
N VAL A 163 -8.50 6.70 -2.77
CA VAL A 163 -7.83 7.99 -2.53
C VAL A 163 -7.33 8.63 -3.84
N SER A 164 -6.85 7.81 -4.79
CA SER A 164 -6.44 8.25 -6.13
C SER A 164 -7.53 8.94 -6.95
N ALA A 165 -8.82 8.69 -6.68
CA ALA A 165 -9.94 9.31 -7.41
C ALA A 165 -10.15 10.79 -7.03
N PHE A 166 -9.62 11.25 -5.89
CA PHE A 166 -9.66 12.66 -5.49
C PHE A 166 -8.56 13.51 -6.14
N ARG A 167 -7.63 12.88 -6.88
CA ARG A 167 -6.58 13.59 -7.62
C ARG A 167 -7.21 14.50 -8.67
N GLY A 168 -6.82 15.77 -8.70
CA GLY A 168 -7.43 16.78 -9.57
C GLY A 168 -8.75 17.37 -9.07
N ILE A 169 -9.26 16.92 -7.91
CA ILE A 169 -10.57 17.30 -7.37
C ILE A 169 -10.45 17.93 -5.98
N ALA A 170 -9.67 17.33 -5.09
CA ALA A 170 -9.56 17.76 -3.69
C ALA A 170 -8.21 17.43 -3.03
N ARG A 171 -7.84 18.27 -2.06
CA ARG A 171 -6.69 18.08 -1.15
C ARG A 171 -7.17 17.35 0.10
N LEU A 172 -6.69 16.14 0.34
CA LEU A 172 -7.10 15.37 1.52
C LEU A 172 -6.22 15.69 2.73
N VAL A 173 -6.84 15.94 3.88
CA VAL A 173 -6.18 16.01 5.19
C VAL A 173 -6.67 14.86 6.04
N ILE A 174 -5.78 13.90 6.30
CA ILE A 174 -6.07 12.69 7.07
C ILE A 174 -5.70 12.94 8.53
N LEU A 175 -6.64 12.70 9.43
CA LEU A 175 -6.48 12.78 10.89
C LEU A 175 -6.45 11.36 11.44
N ALA A 176 -5.35 10.94 12.06
CA ALA A 176 -5.19 9.56 12.53
C ALA A 176 -4.77 9.53 14.00
N GLY A 177 -5.68 9.13 14.88
CA GLY A 177 -5.45 9.14 16.33
C GLY A 177 -6.71 8.79 17.13
N PRO A 178 -6.72 9.10 18.44
CA PRO A 178 -7.88 8.88 19.29
C PRO A 178 -9.13 9.65 18.86
N ALA A 179 -10.32 9.14 19.22
CA ALA A 179 -11.59 9.78 18.88
C ALA A 179 -11.71 11.21 19.45
N SER A 180 -11.15 11.45 20.64
CA SER A 180 -11.07 12.78 21.27
C SER A 180 -10.20 13.76 20.46
N PHE A 181 -9.03 13.31 20.01
CA PHE A 181 -8.12 14.10 19.18
C PHE A 181 -8.77 14.53 17.87
N ILE A 182 -9.52 13.63 17.21
CA ILE A 182 -10.23 13.93 15.96
C ILE A 182 -11.29 15.02 16.18
N SER A 183 -12.12 14.88 17.22
CA SER A 183 -13.16 15.87 17.55
C SER A 183 -12.57 17.24 17.84
N GLU A 184 -11.52 17.32 18.66
CA GLU A 184 -10.86 18.59 18.98
C GLU A 184 -10.13 19.18 17.75
N SER A 185 -9.53 18.33 16.90
CA SER A 185 -8.94 18.77 15.64
C SER A 185 -9.96 19.37 14.68
N TYR A 186 -11.21 18.88 14.74
CA TYR A 186 -12.34 19.39 13.98
C TYR A 186 -12.84 20.73 14.56
N GLU A 187 -13.01 20.85 15.88
CA GLU A 187 -13.34 22.13 16.52
C GLU A 187 -12.34 23.24 16.17
N ARG A 188 -11.04 22.92 16.17
CA ARG A 188 -9.95 23.81 15.74
C ARG A 188 -10.01 24.20 14.25
N SER A 189 -10.74 23.47 13.40
CA SER A 189 -10.90 23.78 11.98
C SER A 189 -12.15 24.62 11.69
N VAL A 190 -13.15 24.64 12.59
CA VAL A 190 -14.43 25.35 12.39
C VAL A 190 -14.26 26.81 11.93
N PRO A 191 -13.38 27.66 12.54
CA PRO A 191 -13.18 29.05 12.10
C PRO A 191 -12.59 29.21 10.69
N PHE A 192 -12.08 28.11 10.11
CA PHE A 192 -11.36 28.05 8.85
C PHE A 192 -12.16 27.33 7.75
N THR A 193 -13.34 26.80 8.06
CA THR A 193 -14.14 25.91 7.19
C THR A 193 -14.34 26.48 5.78
N ASP A 194 -14.83 27.71 5.64
CA ASP A 194 -15.13 28.29 4.32
C ASP A 194 -13.84 28.49 3.49
N GLY A 195 -12.76 28.98 4.12
CA GLY A 195 -11.47 29.14 3.45
C GLY A 195 -10.83 27.80 3.03
N LEU A 196 -11.07 26.72 3.79
CA LEU A 196 -10.64 25.36 3.45
C LEU A 196 -11.47 24.79 2.28
N LEU A 197 -12.80 25.00 2.29
CA LEU A 197 -13.72 24.61 1.21
C LEU A 197 -13.38 25.29 -0.12
N GLU A 198 -13.09 26.60 -0.11
CA GLU A 198 -12.64 27.34 -1.31
C GLU A 198 -11.36 26.74 -1.94
N ARG A 199 -10.53 26.11 -1.13
CA ARG A 199 -9.26 25.46 -1.51
C ARG A 199 -9.40 23.95 -1.70
N GLY A 200 -10.64 23.45 -1.73
CA GLY A 200 -10.95 22.04 -1.96
C GLY A 200 -10.32 21.11 -0.93
N VAL A 201 -10.16 21.55 0.32
CA VAL A 201 -9.63 20.70 1.39
C VAL A 201 -10.77 19.85 1.96
N LEU A 202 -10.60 18.53 1.92
CA LEU A 202 -11.50 17.55 2.54
C LEU A 202 -10.77 16.83 3.68
N VAL A 203 -11.50 16.41 4.71
CA VAL A 203 -10.92 15.79 5.90
C VAL A 203 -11.34 14.32 6.03
N VAL A 204 -10.36 13.46 6.29
CA VAL A 204 -10.53 12.02 6.49
C VAL A 204 -10.24 11.69 7.97
N PRO A 205 -11.27 11.60 8.84
CA PRO A 205 -11.10 11.13 10.21
C PRO A 205 -10.88 9.61 10.25
N PHE A 206 -9.76 9.16 10.82
CA PHE A 206 -9.44 7.76 11.08
C PHE A 206 -9.16 7.53 12.57
N ALA A 207 -10.15 7.02 13.29
CA ALA A 207 -10.01 6.71 14.72
C ALA A 207 -9.27 5.38 14.95
N MET A 208 -8.20 5.45 15.74
CA MET A 208 -7.36 4.29 16.07
C MET A 208 -7.94 3.42 17.19
N ASP A 209 -8.71 4.01 18.10
CA ASP A 209 -9.23 3.34 19.30
C ASP A 209 -10.38 2.35 18.99
N GLY A 210 -10.73 2.14 17.71
CA GLY A 210 -11.91 1.39 17.27
C GLY A 210 -13.25 2.11 17.53
N ASN A 211 -13.26 3.12 18.40
CA ASN A 211 -14.41 3.98 18.66
C ASN A 211 -14.56 5.00 17.52
N SER A 212 -15.67 4.95 16.77
CA SER A 212 -15.98 6.02 15.81
C SER A 212 -16.07 7.36 16.55
N PRO A 213 -15.43 8.43 16.02
CA PRO A 213 -15.64 9.75 16.60
C PRO A 213 -17.11 10.09 16.39
N ASN A 214 -17.79 10.57 17.43
CA ASN A 214 -19.21 10.94 17.40
C ASN A 214 -19.39 12.30 16.67
N LEU A 215 -18.94 12.30 15.42
CA LEU A 215 -18.88 13.40 14.46
C LEU A 215 -20.03 13.27 13.43
N GLU A 216 -20.60 12.06 13.34
CA GLU A 216 -22.03 11.86 13.11
C GLU A 216 -22.80 12.53 14.26
N SER A 217 -23.01 13.85 14.14
CA SER A 217 -24.01 14.54 14.94
C SER A 217 -25.35 13.81 14.76
N LYS A 218 -25.84 13.19 15.85
CA LYS A 218 -27.13 12.51 15.98
C LYS A 218 -28.16 13.13 15.04
N GLU A 219 -28.89 12.30 14.29
CA GLU A 219 -30.04 12.71 13.49
C GLU A 219 -31.01 13.56 14.32
N THR A 220 -30.85 14.87 14.20
CA THR A 220 -31.56 15.92 14.93
C THR A 220 -31.88 16.98 13.90
N GLU A 221 -33.00 17.68 14.03
CA GLU A 221 -33.57 18.52 12.97
C GLU A 221 -32.65 19.66 12.47
N GLU A 222 -31.56 19.94 13.18
CA GLU A 222 -30.44 20.80 12.75
C GLU A 222 -29.76 20.37 11.44
N ASP A 223 -29.89 19.11 11.01
CA ASP A 223 -29.29 18.58 9.77
C ASP A 223 -29.84 19.25 8.49
N ASN A 224 -30.97 19.97 8.61
CA ASN A 224 -31.50 20.80 7.53
C ASN A 224 -30.80 22.17 7.40
N THR A 225 -30.00 22.59 8.38
CA THR A 225 -29.22 23.84 8.33
C THR A 225 -28.12 23.79 7.27
N ASP A 226 -27.76 24.96 6.73
CA ASP A 226 -26.63 25.11 5.78
C ASP A 226 -25.31 24.60 6.39
N VAL A 227 -25.13 24.75 7.71
CA VAL A 227 -23.96 24.25 8.44
C VAL A 227 -23.91 22.72 8.47
N GLY A 228 -25.01 22.01 8.79
CA GLY A 228 -25.05 20.55 8.80
C GLY A 228 -24.73 19.94 7.43
N LYS A 229 -25.34 20.50 6.38
CA LYS A 229 -25.08 20.10 4.98
C LYS A 229 -23.64 20.36 4.57
N LYS A 230 -23.06 21.51 4.92
CA LYS A 230 -21.63 21.78 4.72
C LYS A 230 -20.76 20.76 5.45
N LYS A 231 -21.02 20.44 6.73
CA LYS A 231 -20.23 19.48 7.53
C LYS A 231 -20.09 18.12 6.82
N ARG A 232 -21.16 17.57 6.25
CA ARG A 232 -21.10 16.29 5.51
C ARG A 232 -20.28 16.40 4.22
N LEU A 233 -20.43 17.50 3.47
CA LEU A 233 -19.79 17.67 2.16
C LEU A 233 -18.26 17.76 2.18
N TRP A 234 -17.62 18.06 3.32
CA TRP A 234 -16.15 18.10 3.44
C TRP A 234 -15.51 16.95 4.21
N GLN A 235 -16.30 15.98 4.65
CA GLN A 235 -15.82 14.79 5.36
C GLN A 235 -15.85 13.56 4.46
N LEU A 236 -14.92 12.64 4.69
CA LEU A 236 -14.82 11.37 3.97
C LEU A 236 -14.52 10.24 4.96
N SER A 237 -15.27 9.15 4.90
CA SER A 237 -15.11 8.03 5.84
C SER A 237 -14.13 6.99 5.30
N PRO A 238 -13.08 6.59 6.04
CA PRO A 238 -12.17 5.53 5.61
C PRO A 238 -12.87 4.17 5.58
N VAL A 239 -12.65 3.42 4.50
CA VAL A 239 -13.20 2.06 4.29
C VAL A 239 -12.07 1.05 4.38
N TYR A 240 -12.35 -0.13 4.94
CA TYR A 240 -11.35 -1.14 5.33
C TYR A 240 -10.36 -0.59 6.37
N THR A 241 -10.84 -0.39 7.59
CA THR A 241 -10.07 0.19 8.70
C THR A 241 -8.76 -0.55 9.00
N SER A 242 -8.67 -1.84 8.69
CA SER A 242 -7.44 -2.64 8.77
C SER A 242 -6.34 -2.18 7.80
N GLU A 243 -6.68 -1.89 6.54
CA GLU A 243 -5.71 -1.41 5.53
C GLU A 243 -5.20 -0.01 5.90
N TRP A 244 -6.10 0.84 6.41
CA TRP A 244 -5.75 2.15 6.95
C TRP A 244 -4.86 2.07 8.19
N ALA A 245 -5.17 1.17 9.13
CA ALA A 245 -4.36 0.95 10.33
C ALA A 245 -2.95 0.50 9.97
N GLU A 246 -2.82 -0.53 9.12
CA GLU A 246 -1.54 -1.08 8.65
C GLU A 246 -0.71 0.01 7.94
N TRP A 247 -1.30 0.74 6.99
CA TRP A 247 -0.60 1.79 6.26
C TRP A 247 -0.09 2.92 7.16
N ILE A 248 -0.91 3.35 8.14
CA ILE A 248 -0.51 4.41 9.09
C ILE A 248 0.57 3.90 10.06
N ASP A 249 0.47 2.66 10.55
CA ASP A 249 1.46 2.05 11.43
C ASP A 249 2.83 1.92 10.73
N GLU A 250 2.84 1.50 9.46
CA GLU A 250 4.05 1.53 8.63
C GLU A 250 4.65 2.95 8.55
N GLN A 251 3.81 3.98 8.32
CA GLN A 251 4.31 5.37 8.24
C GLN A 251 4.89 5.83 9.58
N LYS A 252 4.23 5.53 10.70
CA LYS A 252 4.72 5.87 12.05
C LYS A 252 6.04 5.15 12.36
N GLN A 253 6.14 3.86 12.05
CA GLN A 253 7.37 3.08 12.22
C GLN A 253 8.52 3.66 11.39
N MET A 254 8.29 4.00 10.11
CA MET A 254 9.30 4.59 9.24
C MET A 254 9.70 6.02 9.63
N ALA A 255 8.86 6.73 10.38
CA ALA A 255 9.14 8.05 10.95
C ALA A 255 9.71 7.99 12.39
N ASN A 256 9.84 6.79 12.97
CA ASN A 256 10.22 6.57 14.37
C ASN A 256 9.30 7.28 15.40
N ILE A 257 7.99 7.27 15.12
CA ILE A 257 6.92 7.84 15.95
C ILE A 257 6.23 6.69 16.72
N SER A 258 5.79 6.92 17.97
CA SER A 258 5.04 5.90 18.72
C SER A 258 3.68 5.61 18.08
N LYS A 259 3.22 4.36 18.18
CA LYS A 259 1.93 3.94 17.59
C LYS A 259 0.74 4.74 18.11
N ASP A 260 0.75 5.12 19.39
CA ASP A 260 -0.35 5.84 20.04
C ASP A 260 -0.33 7.36 19.78
N SER A 261 0.75 7.90 19.21
CA SER A 261 0.83 9.34 18.91
C SER A 261 -0.23 9.73 17.87
N PRO A 262 -1.10 10.74 18.13
CA PRO A 262 -1.97 11.27 17.09
C PRO A 262 -1.13 11.96 16.01
N VAL A 263 -1.47 11.71 14.75
CA VAL A 263 -0.77 12.29 13.59
C VAL A 263 -1.75 12.86 12.58
N TYR A 264 -1.27 13.82 11.79
CA TYR A 264 -1.96 14.29 10.60
C TYR A 264 -1.09 14.12 9.35
N LEU A 265 -1.77 13.97 8.22
CA LEU A 265 -1.18 13.95 6.89
C LEU A 265 -1.95 14.91 6.00
N SER A 266 -1.26 15.77 5.26
CA SER A 266 -1.85 16.64 4.24
C SER A 266 -1.37 16.21 2.86
N LEU A 267 -2.31 16.04 1.93
CA LEU A 267 -2.04 15.73 0.53
C LEU A 267 -2.24 16.96 -0.35
N ARG A 268 -1.50 16.99 -1.46
CA ARG A 268 -1.73 17.90 -2.59
C ARG A 268 -2.84 17.39 -3.49
N MET A 269 -3.27 18.21 -4.45
CA MET A 269 -4.25 17.81 -5.48
C MET A 269 -3.74 16.69 -6.40
N ASP A 270 -2.42 16.50 -6.55
CA ASP A 270 -1.83 15.35 -7.25
C ASP A 270 -1.84 14.05 -6.40
N GLY A 271 -2.38 14.11 -5.18
CA GLY A 271 -2.45 13.00 -4.23
C GLY A 271 -1.12 12.63 -3.59
N ARG A 272 -0.09 13.47 -3.73
CA ARG A 272 1.21 13.28 -3.05
C ARG A 272 1.20 13.93 -1.68
N VAL A 273 2.03 13.42 -0.78
CA VAL A 273 2.18 13.98 0.57
C VAL A 273 2.78 15.39 0.48
N ARG A 274 2.00 16.39 0.93
CA ARG A 274 2.46 17.77 1.15
C ARG A 274 3.32 17.83 2.42
N GLY A 275 2.76 17.36 3.53
CA GLY A 275 3.40 17.40 4.85
C GLY A 275 2.65 16.56 5.88
N SER A 276 3.40 16.06 6.86
CA SER A 276 2.92 15.22 7.96
C SER A 276 3.47 15.72 9.29
N GLY A 277 2.76 15.46 10.38
CA GLY A 277 3.23 15.82 11.72
C GLY A 277 2.48 15.09 12.83
N VAL A 278 3.02 15.18 14.04
CA VAL A 278 2.36 14.74 15.28
C VAL A 278 1.46 15.86 15.80
N GLY A 279 0.28 15.52 16.32
CA GLY A 279 -0.71 16.48 16.79
C GLY A 279 -1.59 17.05 15.67
N TYR A 280 -2.09 18.27 15.86
CA TYR A 280 -3.13 18.88 15.02
C TYR A 280 -2.60 19.48 13.71
N PRO A 281 -3.38 19.48 12.61
CA PRO A 281 -3.00 20.18 11.39
C PRO A 281 -2.94 21.70 11.58
N PRO A 282 -2.04 22.41 10.89
CA PRO A 282 -1.98 23.86 10.91
C PRO A 282 -3.04 24.48 9.97
N TRP A 283 -4.32 24.43 10.35
CA TRP A 283 -5.46 24.86 9.54
C TRP A 283 -5.31 26.27 8.93
N ASN A 284 -4.81 27.24 9.71
CA ASN A 284 -4.52 28.61 9.27
C ASN A 284 -3.43 28.66 8.16
N ALA A 285 -2.44 27.78 8.21
CA ALA A 285 -1.39 27.71 7.19
C ALA A 285 -1.93 27.17 5.86
N PHE A 286 -2.88 26.23 5.87
CA PHE A 286 -3.52 25.73 4.66
C PHE A 286 -4.26 26.84 3.90
N ILE A 287 -4.98 27.73 4.59
CA ILE A 287 -5.64 28.88 3.93
C ILE A 287 -4.62 29.85 3.30
N LYS A 288 -3.48 30.07 3.96
CA LYS A 288 -2.45 31.01 3.48
C LYS A 288 -1.58 30.45 2.36
N GLN A 289 -1.38 29.14 2.31
CA GLN A 289 -0.44 28.49 1.37
C GLN A 289 -1.11 27.80 0.17
N LEU A 290 -2.34 27.32 0.29
CA LEU A 290 -3.00 26.55 -0.76
C LEU A 290 -3.79 27.48 -1.70
N PRO A 291 -3.69 27.31 -3.03
CA PRO A 291 -4.46 28.10 -3.97
C PRO A 291 -5.95 27.67 -3.98
N PRO A 292 -6.88 28.61 -4.19
CA PRO A 292 -8.30 28.29 -4.32
C PRO A 292 -8.57 27.45 -5.59
N VAL A 293 -9.55 26.55 -5.51
CA VAL A 293 -9.90 25.63 -6.62
C VAL A 293 -10.78 26.29 -7.68
N LYS A 294 -11.55 27.33 -7.30
CA LYS A 294 -12.37 28.11 -8.23
C LYS A 294 -11.58 29.31 -8.77
N GLY A 295 -11.28 29.32 -10.07
CA GLY A 295 -10.65 30.45 -10.76
C GLY A 295 -9.89 30.06 -12.03
N ILE A 296 -9.19 31.04 -12.62
CA ILE A 296 -8.41 30.95 -13.87
C ILE A 296 -7.32 29.85 -13.83
N TRP A 297 -6.96 29.38 -12.63
CA TRP A 297 -5.86 28.44 -12.38
C TRP A 297 -6.27 26.97 -12.29
N SER A 298 -7.57 26.67 -12.38
CA SER A 298 -8.08 25.28 -12.37
C SER A 298 -7.50 24.49 -13.56
N GLY A 299 -6.88 23.35 -13.27
CA GLY A 299 -6.34 22.41 -14.28
C GLY A 299 -4.88 22.64 -14.72
N LEU A 300 -4.39 23.89 -14.84
CA LEU A 300 -3.01 24.13 -15.34
C LEU A 300 -1.94 24.07 -14.25
N LEU A 301 -2.24 24.53 -13.03
CA LEU A 301 -1.26 24.62 -11.92
C LEU A 301 -1.55 23.67 -10.75
N ASP A 302 -2.37 22.65 -10.95
CA ASP A 302 -2.86 21.81 -9.85
C ASP A 302 -1.76 20.93 -9.20
N GLY A 303 -0.64 20.70 -9.91
CA GLY A 303 0.59 20.12 -9.35
C GLY A 303 1.54 21.13 -8.68
N MET A 304 1.30 22.44 -8.80
CA MET A 304 2.13 23.53 -8.27
C MET A 304 1.58 24.09 -6.95
N ASP A 305 1.30 23.21 -5.99
CA ASP A 305 0.91 23.57 -4.62
C ASP A 305 2.03 24.28 -3.79
N GLY A 306 3.14 24.66 -4.43
CA GLY A 306 4.31 25.26 -3.77
C GLY A 306 5.13 24.28 -2.93
N ARG A 307 6.31 24.73 -2.50
CA ARG A 307 7.10 24.05 -1.46
C ARG A 307 6.53 24.39 -0.08
N VAL A 308 6.65 23.42 0.83
CA VAL A 308 6.49 23.61 2.28
C VAL A 308 7.85 23.94 2.88
#